data_AF-A0ABD7FN45-F1
#
_entry.id   AF-A0ABD7FN45-F1
#
_cell.length_a   1.000
_cell.length_b   1.000
_cell.length_c   1.000
_cell.angle_alpha   90.00
_cell.angle_beta   90.00
_cell.angle_gamma   90.00
#
_symmetry.space_group_name_H-M   'P 1'
#
loop_
_entity.id
_entity.type
_entity.pdbx_description
1 polymer ?
#
loop_
_entity_poly.entity_id
_entity_poly.type
_entity_poly.pdbx_seq_one_letter_code
_entity_poly.pdbx_strand_id
1 'polypeptide(L)' 'MQEINTLLIALDKTWDDDLLPLCSQIFRRDIRASSELTQAEAVKALGFLKQKATEQKVAA' A
#
# COMPACT_ATOMS: atom_id res chain seq x y z
N MET A 1 -8.62 -5.30 3.29
CA MET A 1 -7.71 -4.65 4.27
C MET A 1 -6.68 -5.60 4.86
N GLN A 2 -7.06 -6.79 5.36
CA GLN A 2 -6.11 -7.75 5.95
C GLN A 2 -4.93 -8.11 5.01
N GLU A 3 -5.20 -8.34 3.72
CA GLU A 3 -4.15 -8.66 2.74
C GLU A 3 -3.10 -7.55 2.57
N ILE A 4 -3.53 -6.29 2.62
CA ILE A 4 -2.63 -5.13 2.55
C ILE A 4 -1.75 -5.09 3.81
N ASN A 5 -2.33 -5.30 4.99
CA ASN A 5 -1.57 -5.33 6.25
C ASN A 5 -0.51 -6.43 6.25
N THR A 6 -0.83 -7.62 5.74
CA THR A 6 0.13 -8.73 5.63
C THR A 6 1.33 -8.33 4.77
N LEU A 7 1.09 -7.68 3.63
CA LEU A 7 2.17 -7.24 2.74
C LEU A 7 2.99 -6.09 3.31
N LEU A 8 2.35 -5.15 4.01
CA LEU A 8 3.06 -4.07 4.70
C LEU A 8 4.04 -4.63 5.73
N ILE A 9 3.60 -5.59 6.56
CA ILE A 9 4.46 -6.27 7.53
C ILE A 9 5.60 -7.00 6.82
N ALA A 10 5.31 -7.75 5.76
CA ALA A 10 6.32 -8.49 5.01
C ALA A 10 7.38 -7.60 4.33
N LEU A 11 7.02 -6.36 4.03
CA LEU A 11 7.88 -5.36 3.39
C LEU A 11 8.58 -4.42 4.39
N ASP A 12 8.32 -4.59 5.69
CA ASP A 12 8.73 -3.65 6.74
C ASP A 12 8.26 -2.20 6.45
N LYS A 13 6.96 -2.08 6.20
CA LYS A 13 6.28 -0.84 5.81
C LYS A 13 5.08 -0.56 6.69
N THR A 14 4.71 0.70 6.86
CA THR A 14 3.55 1.11 7.65
C THR A 14 2.50 1.84 6.81
N TRP A 15 1.30 1.99 7.37
CA TRP A 15 0.28 2.81 6.74
C TRP A 15 0.67 4.28 6.73
N ASP A 16 1.05 4.81 7.90
CA ASP A 16 1.23 6.24 8.08
C ASP A 16 2.50 6.77 7.40
N ASP A 17 3.59 6.00 7.41
CA ASP A 17 4.87 6.47 6.86
C ASP A 17 5.04 6.16 5.37
N ASP A 18 4.41 5.10 4.86
CA ASP A 18 4.62 4.63 3.50
C ASP A 18 3.35 4.62 2.63
N LEU A 19 2.31 3.90 3.06
CA LEU A 19 1.21 3.59 2.16
C LEU A 19 0.21 4.73 1.99
N LEU A 20 -0.16 5.44 3.05
CA LEU A 20 -1.08 6.57 3.01
C LEU A 20 -0.48 7.78 2.28
N PRO A 21 0.80 8.16 2.49
CA PRO A 21 1.45 9.19 1.68
C PRO A 21 1.48 8.81 0.19
N LEU A 22 1.79 7.55 -0.13
CA LEU A 22 1.79 7.06 -1.51
C LEU A 22 0.39 7.10 -2.13
N CYS A 23 -0.64 6.62 -1.42
CA CYS A 23 -2.02 6.68 -1.89
C CYS A 23 -2.46 8.13 -2.10
N SER A 24 -2.11 9.04 -1.18
CA SER A 24 -2.43 10.46 -1.30
C SER A 24 -1.81 11.09 -2.53
N GLN A 25 -0.55 10.73 -2.84
CA GLN A 25 0.14 11.19 -4.04
C GLN A 25 -0.49 10.64 -5.33
N ILE A 26 -0.80 9.34 -5.38
CA ILE A 26 -1.33 8.66 -6.57
C ILE A 26 -2.76 9.13 -6.87
N PHE A 27 -3.60 9.22 -5.85
CA PHE A 27 -5.01 9.58 -5.99
C PHE A 27 -5.26 11.09 -5.94
N ARG A 28 -4.19 11.90 -5.76
CA ARG A 28 -4.24 13.37 -5.73
C ARG A 28 -5.27 13.91 -4.73
N ARG A 29 -5.38 13.26 -3.58
CA ARG A 29 -6.30 13.60 -2.47
C ARG A 29 -5.58 13.35 -1.15
N ASP A 30 -5.89 14.14 -0.12
CA ASP A 30 -5.40 13.88 1.24
C ASP A 30 -6.14 12.66 1.81
N ILE A 31 -5.41 11.57 2.08
CA ILE A 31 -5.92 10.31 2.64
C ILE A 31 -5.18 10.05 3.94
N ARG A 32 -5.88 10.20 5.07
CA ARG A 32 -5.26 10.14 6.41
C ARG A 32 -5.56 8.85 7.16
N ALA A 33 -6.54 8.09 6.69
CA ALA A 33 -6.89 6.81 7.26
C ALA A 33 -7.15 5.77 6.17
N SER A 34 -6.85 4.52 6.51
CA SER A 34 -7.04 3.37 5.62
C SER A 34 -8.52 3.16 5.25
N SER A 35 -9.46 3.61 6.08
CA SER A 35 -10.91 3.60 5.84
C SER A 35 -11.38 4.61 4.79
N GLU A 36 -10.56 5.59 4.44
CA GLU A 36 -10.88 6.59 3.40
C GLU A 36 -10.59 6.08 1.99
N LEU A 37 -9.94 4.92 1.87
CA LEU A 37 -9.72 4.25 0.59
C LEU A 37 -11.02 3.59 0.14
N THR A 38 -11.43 3.92 -1.07
CA THR A 38 -12.45 3.16 -1.78
C THR A 38 -11.92 1.76 -2.10
N GLN A 39 -12.83 0.82 -2.35
CA GLN A 39 -12.44 -0.55 -2.74
C GLN A 39 -11.53 -0.57 -3.98
N ALA A 40 -11.81 0.27 -4.97
CA ALA A 40 -11.01 0.37 -6.19
C ALA A 40 -9.59 0.89 -5.91
N GLU A 41 -9.43 1.87 -5.03
CA GLU A 41 -8.13 2.40 -4.61
C GLU A 41 -7.34 1.34 -3.82
N ALA A 42 -8.01 0.63 -2.90
CA ALA A 42 -7.39 -0.45 -2.13
C ALA A 42 -6.87 -1.59 -3.02
N VAL A 43 -7.60 -1.96 -4.08
CA VAL A 43 -7.15 -2.96 -5.06
C VAL A 43 -5.90 -2.50 -5.81
N LYS A 44 -5.84 -1.22 -6.21
CA LYS A 44 -4.65 -0.65 -6.86
C LYS A 44 -3.44 -0.62 -5.93
N ALA A 45 -3.64 -0.16 -4.69
CA ALA A 45 -2.59 -0.14 -3.66
C ALA A 45 -2.06 -1.56 -3.38
N LEU A 46 -2.96 -2.55 -3.28
CA LEU A 46 -2.61 -3.96 -3.13
C LEU A 46 -1.76 -4.48 -4.30
N GLY A 47 -2.12 -4.12 -5.55
CA GLY A 47 -1.35 -4.48 -6.73
C GLY A 47 0.08 -3.94 -6.69
N PHE A 48 0.25 -2.67 -6.30
CA PHE A 48 1.56 -2.05 -6.14
C PHE A 48 2.41 -2.76 -5.07
N LEU A 49 1.83 -3.10 -3.91
CA LEU A 49 2.54 -3.83 -2.86
C LEU A 49 2.94 -5.24 -3.31
N LYS A 50 2.08 -5.96 -4.04
CA LYS A 50 2.40 -7.28 -4.60
C LYS A 50 3.56 -7.22 -5.59
N GLN A 51 3.59 -6.20 -6.44
CA GLN A 51 4.70 -5.96 -7.36
C GLN A 51 6.00 -5.68 -6.58
N LYS A 52 5.96 -4.75 -5.62
CA LYS A 52 7.13 -4.39 -4.81
C LYS A 52 7.70 -5.57 -4.01
N ALA A 53 6.83 -6.40 -3.44
CA ALA A 53 7.24 -7.63 -2.74
C ALA A 53 7.87 -8.66 -3.69
N THR A 54 7.42 -8.71 -4.94
CA THR A 54 8.04 -9.56 -5.97
C THR A 54 9.41 -9.04 -6.36
N GLU A 55 9.55 -7.73 -6.57
CA GLU A 55 10.84 -7.09 -6.91
C GLU A 55 11.89 -7.25 -5.80
N GLN A 56 11.51 -7.10 -4.53
CA GLN A 56 12.43 -7.34 -3.40
C GLN A 56 12.90 -8.79 -3.32
N LYS A 57 12.04 -9.76 -3.63
CA LYS A 57 12.42 -11.18 -3.66
C LYS A 57 13.36 -11.55 -4.80
N VAL A 58 13.36 -10.79 -5.89
CA VAL A 58 14.28 -10.99 -7.02
C VAL A 58 15.64 -10.33 -6.76
N ALA A 59 15.68 -9.30 -5.91
CA ALA A 59 16.89 -8.56 -5.57
C ALA A 59 17.68 -9.14 -4.38
N ALA A 60 17.15 -10.16 -3.69
CA ALA A 60 17.76 -10.85 -2.55
C ALA A 60 18.40 -12.18 -2.98
#